data_AF-A0A5C5T236-F1
#
_entry.id   AF-A0A5C5T236-F1
#
_cell.length_a   1.000
_cell.length_b   1.000
_cell.length_c   1.000
_cell.angle_alpha   90.00
_cell.angle_beta   90.00
_cell.angle_gamma   90.00
#
_symmetry.space_group_name_H-M   'P 1'
#
loop_
_entity.id
_entity.type
_entity.pdbx_description
1 polymer ?
#
loop_
_entity_poly.entity_id
_entity_poly.type
_entity_poly.pdbx_seq_one_letter_code
_entity_poly.pdbx_strand_id
1 'polypeptide(L)'
;MTRKPSPKINKNNRIIAALSAVLLLMIALGVYLLLGSENPAPEAEPQSSETEETASQLPEVETATELASMIANAKTHVYTLYTDLEQGSGFLINTEGDILTNAHVVLDASYITVKNSDGQEFNGNIIGISDTQDLAIVRVNELAGKEPLEIEMVPVDIGTPVVAIGSPGDQSNTATTGEITATDLDFVDQFEYTGLYEMNAEIAQGSSGGPLIAADTGKILGINSIILEEKPGSGYAIPLYSVWDQLTEWVENPIPIEEEEIVLQDVKDAYFADDLLEDFIAAYYELIPYSLNDAESSYYLSYILPGSEAVGEATELVEEYASEGRIYDTVEPAITAVEINENSATVEAEAQFTYHEEVSGESSTISHEGVYTVVIDEYGDYQIENIVNE
;
A
#
# COMPACT_ATOMS: atom_id res chain seq x y z
N MET A 1 11.35 -67.85 53.95
CA MET A 1 10.03 -68.16 53.35
C MET A 1 9.32 -66.85 53.11
N THR A 2 9.58 -66.30 51.93
CA THR A 2 9.07 -65.08 51.30
C THR A 2 9.51 -65.25 49.85
N ARG A 3 8.59 -65.36 48.89
CA ARG A 3 8.96 -65.40 47.48
C ARG A 3 8.12 -64.40 46.69
N LYS A 4 8.84 -63.40 46.20
CA LYS A 4 8.45 -62.32 45.28
C LYS A 4 7.58 -62.84 44.12
N PRO A 5 6.62 -62.02 43.64
CA PRO A 5 5.95 -62.28 42.37
C PRO A 5 6.92 -62.06 41.20
N SER A 6 6.78 -62.92 40.19
CA SER A 6 7.56 -62.98 38.95
C SER A 6 7.34 -61.77 38.04
N PRO A 7 8.36 -61.28 37.31
CA PRO A 7 8.20 -60.17 36.37
C PRO A 7 7.50 -60.65 35.08
N LYS A 8 6.50 -59.90 34.63
CA LYS A 8 5.85 -60.08 33.32
C LYS A 8 6.85 -59.68 32.22
N ILE A 9 7.13 -60.59 31.29
CA ILE A 9 7.94 -60.33 30.09
C ILE A 9 7.08 -59.53 29.10
N ASN A 10 7.52 -58.31 28.79
CA ASN A 10 6.87 -57.39 27.86
C ASN A 10 7.17 -57.80 26.39
N LYS A 11 6.17 -57.81 25.51
CA LYS A 11 6.25 -58.34 24.13
C LYS A 11 6.95 -57.42 23.11
N ASN A 12 7.60 -56.34 23.54
CA ASN A 12 8.12 -55.30 22.64
C ASN A 12 9.59 -55.48 22.19
N ASN A 13 10.30 -56.53 22.61
CA ASN A 13 11.72 -56.73 22.23
C ASN A 13 11.95 -57.58 20.97
N ARG A 14 10.94 -57.78 20.11
CA ARG A 14 11.12 -58.46 18.81
C ARG A 14 11.17 -57.51 17.60
N ILE A 15 10.95 -56.21 17.80
CA ILE A 15 10.95 -55.22 16.70
C ILE A 15 12.33 -54.56 16.54
N ILE A 16 13.14 -54.47 17.59
CA ILE A 16 14.43 -53.77 17.55
C ILE A 16 15.55 -54.61 16.88
N ALA A 17 15.38 -55.93 16.75
CA ALA A 17 16.34 -56.79 16.05
C ALA A 17 16.08 -56.92 14.52
N ALA A 18 14.97 -56.37 14.01
CA ALA A 18 14.63 -56.41 12.58
C ALA A 18 15.03 -55.12 11.83
N LEU A 19 15.21 -54.00 12.54
CA LEU A 19 15.57 -52.70 11.95
C LEU A 19 17.07 -52.54 11.67
N SER A 20 17.94 -53.31 12.33
CA SER A 20 19.41 -53.24 12.13
C SER A 20 19.93 -54.05 10.94
N ALA A 21 19.14 -54.97 10.37
CA ALA A 21 19.53 -55.76 9.20
C ALA A 21 19.20 -55.08 7.86
N VAL A 22 18.17 -54.21 7.82
CA VAL A 22 17.75 -53.49 6.60
C VAL A 22 18.68 -52.31 6.29
N LEU A 23 19.23 -51.66 7.32
CA LEU A 23 20.14 -50.51 7.16
C LEU A 23 21.50 -50.90 6.57
N LEU A 24 22.00 -52.12 6.83
CA LEU A 24 23.26 -52.61 6.26
C LEU A 24 23.14 -53.06 4.79
N LEU A 25 21.94 -53.40 4.34
CA LEU A 25 21.67 -53.80 2.94
C LEU A 25 21.51 -52.60 2.00
N MET A 26 21.01 -51.47 2.52
CA MET A 26 20.87 -50.20 1.76
C MET A 26 22.22 -49.53 1.50
N ILE A 27 23.17 -49.62 2.44
CA ILE A 27 24.52 -49.06 2.28
C ILE A 27 25.34 -49.87 1.26
N ALA A 28 25.14 -51.18 1.18
CA ALA A 28 25.82 -52.04 0.20
C ALA A 28 25.31 -51.83 -1.24
N LEU A 29 24.03 -51.45 -1.42
CA LEU A 29 23.46 -51.17 -2.74
C LEU A 29 23.82 -49.77 -3.26
N GLY A 30 23.94 -48.78 -2.36
CA GLY A 30 24.39 -47.42 -2.70
C GLY A 30 25.85 -47.37 -3.20
N VAL A 31 26.74 -48.20 -2.63
CA VAL A 31 28.15 -48.27 -3.06
C VAL A 31 28.31 -49.04 -4.39
N TYR A 32 27.42 -50.00 -4.69
CA TYR A 32 27.44 -50.75 -5.95
C TYR A 32 26.97 -49.91 -7.16
N LEU A 33 26.06 -48.95 -6.96
CA LEU A 33 25.60 -48.02 -7.99
C LEU A 33 26.59 -46.87 -8.26
N LEU A 34 27.51 -46.60 -7.33
CA LEU A 34 28.53 -45.54 -7.45
C LEU A 34 29.85 -46.01 -8.10
N LEU A 35 30.03 -47.31 -8.35
CA LEU A 35 31.27 -47.89 -8.87
C LEU A 35 30.97 -48.95 -9.93
N GLY A 36 30.45 -48.55 -11.10
CA GLY A 36 30.18 -49.50 -12.17
C GLY A 36 29.90 -48.92 -13.56
N SER A 37 30.96 -48.85 -14.37
CA SER A 37 31.01 -48.83 -15.84
C SER A 37 31.00 -47.47 -16.55
N GLU A 38 32.22 -46.98 -16.76
CA GLU A 38 32.60 -46.13 -17.89
C GLU A 38 32.50 -46.94 -19.20
N ASN A 39 31.81 -46.38 -20.20
CA ASN A 39 32.03 -46.70 -21.61
C ASN A 39 31.73 -45.43 -22.44
N PRO A 40 32.62 -44.97 -23.34
CA PRO A 40 32.53 -43.60 -23.88
C PRO A 40 31.87 -43.51 -25.27
N ALA A 41 31.51 -42.26 -25.61
CA ALA A 41 31.25 -41.65 -26.92
C ALA A 41 29.79 -41.70 -27.47
N PRO A 42 29.31 -40.67 -28.21
CA PRO A 42 30.11 -39.71 -28.99
C PRO A 42 29.89 -38.22 -28.72
N GLU A 43 30.93 -37.50 -29.12
CA GLU A 43 31.15 -36.06 -29.24
C GLU A 43 30.07 -35.41 -30.12
N ALA A 44 29.33 -34.45 -29.57
CA ALA A 44 28.42 -33.58 -30.33
C ALA A 44 29.15 -32.27 -30.65
N GLU A 45 29.26 -31.95 -31.94
CA GLU A 45 29.76 -30.67 -32.43
C GLU A 45 28.87 -29.52 -31.94
N PRO A 46 29.42 -28.32 -31.66
CA PRO A 46 28.59 -27.18 -31.29
C PRO A 46 27.88 -26.66 -32.54
N GLN A 47 26.56 -26.90 -32.62
CA GLN A 47 25.71 -26.13 -33.52
C GLN A 47 25.53 -24.73 -32.92
N SER A 48 26.01 -23.74 -33.67
CA SER A 48 25.63 -22.35 -33.56
C SER A 48 24.11 -22.23 -33.71
N SER A 49 23.41 -21.96 -32.60
CA SER A 49 22.09 -21.33 -32.66
C SER A 49 22.29 -19.83 -32.55
N GLU A 50 22.03 -19.14 -33.66
CA GLU A 50 21.82 -17.70 -33.70
C GLU A 50 20.76 -17.34 -32.65
N THR A 51 21.11 -16.44 -31.74
CA THR A 51 20.17 -15.82 -30.81
C THR A 51 19.29 -14.89 -31.63
N GLU A 52 18.01 -15.22 -31.80
CA GLU A 52 16.98 -14.23 -32.09
C GLU A 52 16.79 -13.39 -30.82
N GLU A 53 17.54 -12.29 -30.72
CA GLU A 53 17.06 -11.08 -30.06
C GLU A 53 15.87 -10.55 -30.86
N THR A 54 14.74 -10.25 -30.20
CA THR A 54 14.00 -8.98 -30.34
C THR A 54 12.75 -8.98 -29.46
N ALA A 55 12.73 -7.99 -28.57
CA ALA A 55 11.59 -7.23 -28.02
C ALA A 55 10.46 -7.97 -27.27
N SER A 56 10.35 -7.68 -25.96
CA SER A 56 9.08 -7.29 -25.31
C SER A 56 9.24 -7.16 -23.78
N GLN A 57 10.11 -6.26 -23.28
CA GLN A 57 10.16 -5.94 -21.84
C GLN A 57 9.80 -4.48 -21.50
N LEU A 58 9.63 -3.60 -22.51
CA LEU A 58 9.20 -2.21 -22.29
C LEU A 58 7.79 -2.03 -21.65
N PRO A 59 6.74 -2.81 -21.97
CA PRO A 59 5.40 -2.50 -21.46
C PRO A 59 5.14 -2.92 -20.01
N GLU A 60 5.93 -3.81 -19.41
CA GLU A 60 5.74 -4.23 -18.01
C GLU A 60 6.38 -3.26 -17.00
N VAL A 61 7.44 -2.55 -17.41
CA VAL A 61 8.15 -1.60 -16.55
C VAL A 61 7.45 -0.24 -16.53
N GLU A 62 6.91 0.20 -17.67
CA GLU A 62 6.11 1.43 -17.82
C GLU A 62 4.80 1.33 -17.01
N THR A 63 4.05 0.22 -17.13
CA THR A 63 2.80 0.01 -16.38
C THR A 63 3.02 -0.14 -14.87
N ALA A 64 4.13 -0.74 -14.44
CA ALA A 64 4.48 -0.83 -13.02
C ALA A 64 4.82 0.54 -12.41
N THR A 65 5.36 1.46 -13.23
CA THR A 65 5.79 2.81 -12.86
C THR A 65 4.60 3.76 -12.72
N GLU A 66 3.66 3.74 -13.68
CA GLU A 66 2.39 4.48 -13.58
C GLU A 66 1.59 4.07 -12.34
N LEU A 67 1.56 2.76 -12.07
CA LEU A 67 0.84 2.20 -10.93
C LEU A 67 1.40 2.67 -9.59
N ALA A 68 2.71 2.62 -9.39
CA ALA A 68 3.32 3.03 -8.13
C ALA A 68 3.08 4.50 -7.81
N SER A 69 3.08 5.34 -8.84
CA SER A 69 2.89 6.77 -8.67
C SER A 69 1.43 7.14 -8.43
N MET A 70 0.50 6.49 -9.13
CA MET A 70 -0.93 6.56 -8.82
C MET A 70 -1.20 6.12 -7.37
N ILE A 71 -0.56 5.04 -6.91
CA ILE A 71 -0.65 4.58 -5.53
C ILE A 71 -0.20 5.68 -4.57
N ALA A 72 0.95 6.30 -4.80
CA ALA A 72 1.47 7.34 -3.91
C ALA A 72 0.54 8.56 -3.81
N ASN A 73 0.02 9.04 -4.95
CA ASN A 73 -0.99 10.10 -4.96
C ASN A 73 -2.26 9.66 -4.24
N ALA A 74 -2.71 8.42 -4.44
CA ALA A 74 -3.92 7.94 -3.78
C ALA A 74 -3.76 7.89 -2.25
N LYS A 75 -2.57 7.53 -1.74
CA LYS A 75 -2.29 7.47 -0.29
C LYS A 75 -2.45 8.81 0.42
N THR A 76 -2.17 9.95 -0.23
CA THR A 76 -2.36 11.30 0.38
C THR A 76 -3.84 11.69 0.53
N HIS A 77 -4.74 10.90 -0.06
CA HIS A 77 -6.19 11.07 0.00
C HIS A 77 -6.87 9.97 0.85
N VAL A 78 -6.09 9.10 1.48
CA VAL A 78 -6.56 8.04 2.39
C VAL A 78 -6.22 8.41 3.82
N TYR A 79 -7.20 8.25 4.69
CA TYR A 79 -7.13 8.59 6.10
C TYR A 79 -7.32 7.35 6.94
N THR A 80 -6.62 7.28 8.06
CA THR A 80 -6.82 6.26 9.09
C THR A 80 -7.85 6.78 10.09
N LEU A 81 -8.85 5.97 10.41
CA LEU A 81 -9.85 6.32 11.42
C LEU A 81 -9.56 5.51 12.69
N TYR A 82 -9.45 6.22 13.81
CA TYR A 82 -9.32 5.66 15.15
C TYR A 82 -10.56 5.98 15.97
N THR A 83 -11.14 4.96 16.60
CA THR A 83 -12.22 5.11 17.56
C THR A 83 -11.83 4.45 18.89
N ASP A 84 -12.69 4.54 19.90
CA ASP A 84 -12.52 3.79 21.16
C ASP A 84 -12.76 2.28 21.02
N LEU A 85 -13.23 1.84 19.84
CA LEU A 85 -13.65 0.46 19.59
C LEU A 85 -12.83 -0.21 18.49
N GLU A 86 -12.56 0.51 17.40
CA GLU A 86 -12.01 -0.04 16.16
C GLU A 86 -11.02 0.92 15.49
N GLN A 87 -10.33 0.39 14.48
CA GLN A 87 -9.48 1.12 13.57
C GLN A 87 -9.86 0.73 12.15
N GLY A 88 -9.97 1.73 11.28
CA GLY A 88 -10.27 1.53 9.86
C GLY A 88 -9.58 2.59 9.00
N SER A 89 -10.04 2.67 7.77
CA SER A 89 -9.59 3.63 6.76
C SER A 89 -10.78 4.37 6.17
N GLY A 90 -10.52 5.44 5.44
CA GLY A 90 -11.51 6.22 4.72
C GLY A 90 -10.86 7.10 3.67
N PHE A 91 -11.67 7.69 2.80
CA PHE A 91 -11.20 8.60 1.76
C PHE A 91 -12.23 9.71 1.51
N LEU A 92 -11.76 10.86 1.03
CA LEU A 92 -12.63 11.99 0.70
C LEU A 92 -13.54 11.66 -0.49
N ILE A 93 -14.81 12.08 -0.41
CA ILE A 93 -15.80 11.95 -1.51
C ILE A 93 -16.27 13.29 -2.07
N ASN A 94 -15.90 14.41 -1.43
CA ASN A 94 -16.21 15.76 -1.86
C ASN A 94 -15.22 16.77 -1.25
N THR A 95 -15.42 18.04 -1.60
CA THR A 95 -14.63 19.17 -1.08
C THR A 95 -15.21 19.79 0.20
N GLU A 96 -16.23 19.19 0.81
CA GLU A 96 -16.77 19.62 2.11
C GLU A 96 -16.03 18.99 3.30
N GLY A 97 -15.02 18.16 3.04
CA GLY A 97 -14.29 17.41 4.06
C GLY A 97 -14.98 16.11 4.49
N ASP A 98 -15.82 15.54 3.62
CA ASP A 98 -16.54 14.30 3.92
C ASP A 98 -15.74 13.06 3.54
N ILE A 99 -15.43 12.26 4.55
CA ILE A 99 -14.73 10.99 4.45
C ILE A 99 -15.74 9.85 4.45
N LEU A 100 -15.72 9.04 3.40
CA LEU A 100 -16.45 7.78 3.35
C LEU A 100 -15.65 6.68 4.05
N THR A 101 -16.35 5.88 4.85
CA THR A 101 -15.80 4.72 5.55
C THR A 101 -16.89 3.65 5.72
N ASN A 102 -16.54 2.54 6.36
CA ASN A 102 -17.51 1.51 6.73
C ASN A 102 -18.24 1.87 8.03
N ALA A 103 -19.52 1.47 8.15
CA ALA A 103 -20.30 1.72 9.35
C ALA A 103 -19.71 1.00 10.56
N HIS A 104 -19.25 -0.24 10.42
CA HIS A 104 -18.70 -1.00 11.55
C HIS A 104 -17.52 -0.30 12.24
N VAL A 105 -16.70 0.45 11.49
CA VAL A 105 -15.53 1.18 12.01
C VAL A 105 -15.93 2.27 13.02
N VAL A 106 -17.09 2.91 12.80
CA VAL A 106 -17.52 4.10 13.55
C VAL A 106 -18.82 3.90 14.34
N LEU A 107 -19.47 2.75 14.19
CA LEU A 107 -20.71 2.42 14.87
C LEU A 107 -20.46 2.36 16.39
N ASP A 108 -21.35 3.00 17.16
CA ASP A 108 -21.28 3.11 18.63
C ASP A 108 -20.01 3.79 19.18
N ALA A 109 -19.15 4.35 18.32
CA ALA A 109 -17.95 5.06 18.74
C ALA A 109 -18.30 6.31 19.55
N SER A 110 -17.56 6.52 20.64
CA SER A 110 -17.71 7.73 21.47
C SER A 110 -17.05 8.95 20.82
N TYR A 111 -16.02 8.71 20.00
CA TYR A 111 -15.28 9.71 19.24
C TYR A 111 -14.64 9.09 18.01
N ILE A 112 -14.31 9.93 17.03
CA ILE A 112 -13.60 9.54 15.82
C ILE A 112 -12.41 10.49 15.64
N THR A 113 -11.21 9.94 15.68
CA THR A 113 -9.98 10.64 15.30
C THR A 113 -9.61 10.20 13.90
N VAL A 114 -9.49 11.15 12.98
CA VAL A 114 -9.08 10.92 11.60
C VAL A 114 -7.61 11.29 11.49
N LYS A 115 -6.78 10.43 10.89
CA LYS A 115 -5.34 10.67 10.73
C LYS A 115 -4.93 10.66 9.26
N ASN A 116 -4.26 11.70 8.78
CA ASN A 116 -3.73 11.74 7.40
C ASN A 116 -2.42 10.94 7.25
N SER A 117 -1.87 10.89 6.04
CA SER A 117 -0.56 10.26 5.74
C SER A 117 0.58 10.86 6.55
N ASP A 118 0.47 12.14 6.90
CA ASP A 118 1.54 12.94 7.50
C ASP A 118 1.48 12.93 9.03
N GLY A 119 0.65 12.05 9.59
CA GLY A 119 0.61 11.82 11.03
C GLY A 119 -0.34 12.71 11.83
N GLN A 120 -1.05 13.61 11.17
CA GLN A 120 -1.87 14.62 11.80
C GLN A 120 -3.26 14.12 12.06
N GLU A 121 -3.82 14.57 13.18
CA GLU A 121 -5.09 14.07 13.69
C GLU A 121 -6.15 15.17 13.63
N PHE A 122 -7.35 14.79 13.19
CA PHE A 122 -8.51 15.65 13.06
C PHE A 122 -9.69 15.03 13.76
N ASN A 123 -10.64 15.86 14.19
CA ASN A 123 -11.88 15.39 14.76
C ASN A 123 -12.89 15.06 13.65
N GLY A 124 -13.43 13.84 13.67
CA GLY A 124 -14.47 13.39 12.75
C GLY A 124 -15.85 13.39 13.39
N ASN A 125 -16.85 13.92 12.68
CA ASN A 125 -18.26 13.86 13.09
C ASN A 125 -19.07 13.01 12.11
N ILE A 126 -19.85 12.05 12.60
CA ILE A 126 -20.75 11.27 11.74
C ILE A 126 -21.85 12.18 11.21
N ILE A 127 -21.92 12.32 9.88
CA ILE A 127 -23.00 13.05 9.20
C ILE A 127 -23.99 12.13 8.48
N GLY A 128 -23.63 10.86 8.30
CA GLY A 128 -24.49 9.82 7.75
C GLY A 128 -23.99 8.45 8.17
N ILE A 129 -24.90 7.54 8.52
CA ILE A 129 -24.57 6.16 8.85
C ILE A 129 -25.78 5.27 8.53
N SER A 130 -25.53 4.12 7.93
CA SER A 130 -26.58 3.14 7.67
C SER A 130 -26.64 2.10 8.78
N ASP A 131 -27.85 1.73 9.15
CA ASP A 131 -28.16 0.66 10.11
C ASP A 131 -28.24 -0.72 9.46
N THR A 132 -28.19 -0.77 8.13
CA THR A 132 -28.43 -1.96 7.32
C THR A 132 -27.28 -2.26 6.38
N GLN A 133 -26.68 -1.23 5.79
CA GLN A 133 -25.50 -1.32 4.95
C GLN A 133 -24.27 -0.86 5.74
N ASP A 134 -23.12 -1.40 5.39
CA ASP A 134 -21.86 -1.09 6.06
C ASP A 134 -21.24 0.22 5.55
N LEU A 135 -21.96 1.34 5.68
CA LEU A 135 -21.57 2.65 5.16
C LEU A 135 -21.75 3.75 6.21
N ALA A 136 -20.74 4.62 6.31
CA ALA A 136 -20.81 5.86 7.08
C ALA A 136 -20.04 6.99 6.40
N ILE A 137 -20.48 8.22 6.63
CA ILE A 137 -19.76 9.44 6.25
C ILE A 137 -19.37 10.19 7.51
N VAL A 138 -18.09 10.50 7.62
CA VAL A 138 -17.48 11.28 8.69
C VAL A 138 -17.01 12.61 8.11
N ARG A 139 -17.51 13.72 8.65
CA ARG A 139 -17.10 15.07 8.25
C ARG A 139 -15.94 15.56 9.12
N VAL A 140 -14.92 16.08 8.45
CA VAL A 140 -13.76 16.77 9.04
C VAL A 140 -13.70 18.17 8.47
N ASN A 141 -14.00 19.18 9.27
CA ASN A 141 -14.14 20.56 8.78
C ASN A 141 -12.80 21.13 8.28
N GLU A 142 -11.69 20.68 8.84
CA GLU A 142 -10.33 21.07 8.50
C GLU A 142 -9.92 20.60 7.09
N LEU A 143 -10.60 19.59 6.53
CA LEU A 143 -10.35 19.10 5.18
C LEU A 143 -11.24 19.77 4.12
N ALA A 144 -12.07 20.75 4.50
CA ALA A 144 -12.94 21.45 3.56
C ALA A 144 -12.11 22.28 2.57
N GLY A 145 -12.28 22.01 1.28
CA GLY A 145 -11.51 22.58 0.18
C GLY A 145 -10.54 21.60 -0.49
N LYS A 146 -10.20 20.50 0.18
CA LYS A 146 -9.33 19.45 -0.39
C LYS A 146 -10.09 18.66 -1.46
N GLU A 147 -9.45 18.47 -2.62
CA GLU A 147 -10.05 17.75 -3.74
C GLU A 147 -10.05 16.22 -3.48
N PRO A 148 -11.16 15.51 -3.72
CA PRO A 148 -11.18 14.04 -3.65
C PRO A 148 -10.55 13.42 -4.90
N LEU A 149 -10.18 12.14 -4.81
CA LEU A 149 -9.84 11.35 -6.00
C LEU A 149 -11.06 11.19 -6.91
N GLU A 150 -10.82 11.04 -8.21
CA GLU A 150 -11.89 10.76 -9.16
C GLU A 150 -12.58 9.42 -8.85
N ILE A 151 -13.90 9.37 -9.07
CA ILE A 151 -14.73 8.19 -8.79
C ILE A 151 -15.21 7.59 -10.11
N GLU A 152 -15.17 6.26 -10.21
CA GLU A 152 -15.81 5.54 -11.30
C GLU A 152 -17.27 5.24 -10.95
N MET A 153 -18.17 5.70 -11.81
CA MET A 153 -19.62 5.64 -11.59
C MET A 153 -20.29 4.56 -12.45
N VAL A 154 -19.50 3.73 -13.12
CA VAL A 154 -19.98 2.55 -13.85
C VAL A 154 -19.41 1.26 -13.26
N PRO A 155 -20.14 0.13 -13.39
CA PRO A 155 -19.60 -1.16 -12.98
C PRO A 155 -18.35 -1.55 -13.78
N VAL A 156 -17.41 -2.21 -13.12
CA VAL A 156 -16.22 -2.81 -13.76
C VAL A 156 -16.39 -4.31 -14.00
N ASP A 157 -15.57 -4.85 -14.91
CA ASP A 157 -15.58 -6.26 -15.30
C ASP A 157 -14.62 -7.10 -14.43
N ILE A 158 -14.84 -8.42 -14.43
CA ILE A 158 -13.86 -9.38 -13.90
C ILE A 158 -12.56 -9.25 -14.70
N GLY A 159 -11.43 -9.24 -13.99
CA GLY A 159 -10.09 -9.03 -14.53
C GLY A 159 -9.65 -7.57 -14.57
N THR A 160 -10.48 -6.61 -14.13
CA THR A 160 -10.06 -5.22 -13.94
C THR A 160 -8.92 -5.18 -12.91
N PRO A 161 -7.73 -4.66 -13.26
CA PRO A 161 -6.62 -4.51 -12.33
C PRO A 161 -6.96 -3.46 -11.27
N VAL A 162 -6.64 -3.74 -10.01
CA VAL A 162 -7.01 -2.89 -8.88
C VAL A 162 -5.89 -2.74 -7.85
N VAL A 163 -6.02 -1.69 -7.04
CA VAL A 163 -5.23 -1.44 -5.84
C VAL A 163 -6.18 -1.25 -4.67
N ALA A 164 -6.00 -2.02 -3.60
CA ALA A 164 -6.65 -1.75 -2.32
C ALA A 164 -5.70 -0.93 -1.43
N ILE A 165 -6.18 0.18 -0.89
CA ILE A 165 -5.41 1.03 0.03
C ILE A 165 -6.11 1.10 1.39
N GLY A 166 -5.33 1.06 2.47
CA GLY A 166 -5.80 1.33 3.83
C GLY A 166 -4.67 1.21 4.86
N SER A 167 -4.99 1.12 6.14
CA SER A 167 -3.99 1.23 7.23
C SER A 167 -3.92 -0.01 8.14
N PRO A 168 -3.46 -1.17 7.65
CA PRO A 168 -3.41 -2.39 8.43
C PRO A 168 -2.34 -2.37 9.53
N GLY A 169 -2.76 -2.52 10.79
CA GLY A 169 -1.87 -2.62 11.95
C GLY A 169 -1.00 -1.38 12.16
N ASP A 170 -1.57 -0.18 12.02
CA ASP A 170 -0.90 1.12 12.10
C ASP A 170 0.16 1.40 11.02
N GLN A 171 0.32 0.50 10.04
CA GLN A 171 1.06 0.80 8.82
C GLN A 171 0.17 1.63 7.89
N SER A 172 0.16 2.93 8.16
CA SER A 172 -0.67 3.91 7.47
C SER A 172 -0.51 3.76 5.95
N ASN A 173 -1.65 3.70 5.24
CA ASN A 173 -1.69 3.76 3.78
C ASN A 173 -0.88 2.64 3.08
N THR A 174 -0.98 1.40 3.57
CA THR A 174 -0.53 0.20 2.84
C THR A 174 -1.36 0.02 1.57
N ALA A 175 -0.69 -0.27 0.46
CA ALA A 175 -1.30 -0.53 -0.83
C ALA A 175 -1.00 -1.96 -1.30
N THR A 176 -2.01 -2.69 -1.75
CA THR A 176 -1.88 -4.04 -2.30
C THR A 176 -2.53 -4.10 -3.67
N THR A 177 -1.88 -4.77 -4.62
CA THR A 177 -2.34 -4.87 -6.01
C THR A 177 -3.02 -6.21 -6.27
N GLY A 178 -3.95 -6.22 -7.22
CA GLY A 178 -4.67 -7.42 -7.63
C GLY A 178 -5.58 -7.16 -8.81
N GLU A 179 -6.63 -7.96 -8.93
CA GLU A 179 -7.69 -7.84 -9.93
C GLU A 179 -9.04 -8.22 -9.34
N ILE A 180 -10.12 -7.72 -9.96
CA ILE A 180 -11.48 -8.17 -9.68
C ILE A 180 -11.62 -9.62 -10.12
N THR A 181 -11.98 -10.52 -9.21
CA THR A 181 -12.14 -11.96 -9.47
C THR A 181 -13.60 -12.38 -9.59
N ALA A 182 -14.53 -11.63 -9.00
CA ALA A 182 -15.97 -11.81 -9.15
C ALA A 182 -16.72 -10.50 -8.88
N THR A 183 -17.94 -10.41 -9.42
CA THR A 183 -18.87 -9.30 -9.21
C THR A 183 -20.23 -9.84 -8.75
N ASP A 184 -21.11 -8.93 -8.33
CA ASP A 184 -22.50 -9.23 -7.98
C ASP A 184 -22.66 -10.27 -6.85
N LEU A 185 -21.77 -10.20 -5.86
CA LEU A 185 -21.82 -11.10 -4.71
C LEU A 185 -22.64 -10.51 -3.57
N ASP A 186 -23.55 -11.30 -3.04
CA ASP A 186 -24.34 -10.93 -1.87
C ASP A 186 -23.82 -11.65 -0.62
N PHE A 187 -23.74 -10.90 0.48
CA PHE A 187 -23.31 -11.40 1.78
C PHE A 187 -24.17 -10.79 2.88
N VAL A 188 -24.46 -11.55 3.92
CA VAL A 188 -25.24 -11.08 5.07
C VAL A 188 -24.54 -11.53 6.33
N ASP A 189 -24.21 -10.56 7.18
CA ASP A 189 -23.73 -10.79 8.54
C ASP A 189 -24.35 -9.74 9.48
N GLN A 190 -23.54 -8.89 10.14
CA GLN A 190 -24.05 -7.73 10.88
C GLN A 190 -24.75 -6.73 9.96
N PHE A 191 -24.28 -6.61 8.71
CA PHE A 191 -24.83 -5.76 7.66
C PHE A 191 -25.26 -6.61 6.46
N GLU A 192 -26.13 -6.04 5.64
CA GLU A 192 -26.51 -6.57 4.33
C GLU A 192 -25.61 -5.96 3.25
N TYR A 193 -24.87 -6.82 2.57
CA TYR A 193 -24.02 -6.47 1.45
C TYR A 193 -24.61 -7.03 0.17
N THR A 194 -24.82 -6.16 -0.81
CA THR A 194 -25.37 -6.55 -2.10
C THR A 194 -24.45 -6.10 -3.21
N GLY A 195 -24.21 -6.97 -4.17
CA GLY A 195 -23.48 -6.63 -5.38
C GLY A 195 -21.97 -6.40 -5.17
N LEU A 196 -21.35 -7.02 -4.16
CA LEU A 196 -19.93 -6.86 -3.85
C LEU A 196 -19.02 -7.23 -5.02
N TYR A 197 -17.88 -6.55 -5.08
CA TYR A 197 -16.70 -6.99 -5.81
C TYR A 197 -15.87 -7.94 -4.95
N GLU A 198 -15.46 -9.07 -5.49
CA GLU A 198 -14.38 -9.90 -4.94
C GLU A 198 -13.08 -9.57 -5.67
N MET A 199 -11.98 -9.45 -4.95
CA MET A 199 -10.65 -9.19 -5.48
C MET A 199 -9.61 -10.12 -4.86
N ASN A 200 -8.48 -10.30 -5.53
CA ASN A 200 -7.31 -10.98 -4.98
C ASN A 200 -6.20 -10.02 -4.50
N ALA A 201 -6.52 -8.73 -4.36
CA ALA A 201 -5.67 -7.79 -3.62
C ALA A 201 -5.84 -8.06 -2.12
N GLU A 202 -4.73 -8.30 -1.42
CA GLU A 202 -4.75 -8.64 0.01
C GLU A 202 -5.20 -7.44 0.84
N ILE A 203 -6.26 -7.60 1.63
CA ILE A 203 -6.67 -6.62 2.65
C ILE A 203 -6.60 -7.26 4.03
N ALA A 204 -6.35 -6.44 5.04
CA ALA A 204 -6.23 -6.87 6.43
C ALA A 204 -7.04 -5.96 7.35
N GLN A 205 -7.16 -6.33 8.62
CA GLN A 205 -7.80 -5.46 9.62
C GLN A 205 -7.12 -4.08 9.61
N GLY A 206 -7.93 -3.02 9.48
CA GLY A 206 -7.47 -1.64 9.26
C GLY A 206 -7.66 -1.17 7.81
N SER A 207 -7.80 -2.06 6.83
CA SER A 207 -8.15 -1.70 5.44
C SER A 207 -9.64 -1.37 5.26
N SER A 208 -10.52 -1.80 6.17
CA SER A 208 -11.96 -1.54 6.14
C SER A 208 -12.26 -0.04 6.01
N GLY A 209 -13.06 0.34 5.02
CA GLY A 209 -13.44 1.71 4.69
C GLY A 209 -12.48 2.41 3.72
N GLY A 210 -11.29 1.85 3.47
CA GLY A 210 -10.34 2.38 2.50
C GLY A 210 -10.79 2.17 1.04
N PRO A 211 -10.20 2.90 0.08
CA PRO A 211 -10.64 2.83 -1.31
C PRO A 211 -10.11 1.57 -2.02
N LEU A 212 -10.95 1.02 -2.89
CA LEU A 212 -10.54 0.14 -3.98
C LEU A 212 -10.41 0.98 -5.25
N ILE A 213 -9.23 1.01 -5.86
CA ILE A 213 -8.88 1.91 -6.96
C ILE A 213 -8.57 1.10 -8.22
N ALA A 214 -9.01 1.57 -9.38
CA ALA A 214 -8.63 1.00 -10.67
C ALA A 214 -7.17 1.33 -10.99
N ALA A 215 -6.37 0.30 -11.27
CA ALA A 215 -4.93 0.47 -11.47
C ALA A 215 -4.57 1.30 -12.72
N ASP A 216 -5.45 1.31 -13.72
CA ASP A 216 -5.26 1.95 -15.03
C ASP A 216 -5.73 3.40 -15.09
N THR A 217 -6.71 3.79 -14.26
CA THR A 217 -7.31 5.13 -14.28
C THR A 217 -7.09 5.91 -13.00
N GLY A 218 -6.67 5.26 -11.90
CA GLY A 218 -6.56 5.89 -10.58
C GLY A 218 -7.90 6.25 -9.95
N LYS A 219 -9.02 5.83 -10.55
CA LYS A 219 -10.37 6.13 -10.05
C LYS A 219 -10.80 5.15 -8.97
N ILE A 220 -11.54 5.66 -7.99
CA ILE A 220 -12.14 4.83 -6.94
C ILE A 220 -13.30 4.02 -7.53
N LEU A 221 -13.24 2.71 -7.37
CA LEU A 221 -14.25 1.73 -7.76
C LEU A 221 -15.19 1.36 -6.60
N GLY A 222 -14.68 1.37 -5.37
CA GLY A 222 -15.40 0.83 -4.22
C GLY A 222 -14.71 1.07 -2.88
N ILE A 223 -15.30 0.45 -1.86
CA ILE A 223 -14.93 0.60 -0.45
C ILE A 223 -14.53 -0.78 0.07
N ASN A 224 -13.26 -0.97 0.43
CA ASN A 224 -12.77 -2.21 1.02
C ASN A 224 -13.54 -2.50 2.31
N SER A 225 -14.05 -3.72 2.51
CA SER A 225 -14.95 -3.99 3.64
C SER A 225 -14.75 -5.35 4.30
N ILE A 226 -14.86 -6.46 3.56
CA ILE A 226 -14.91 -7.81 4.18
C ILE A 226 -13.63 -8.59 3.93
N ILE A 227 -13.15 -9.26 4.99
CA ILE A 227 -12.13 -10.32 4.94
C ILE A 227 -12.79 -11.61 5.42
N LEU A 228 -12.72 -12.67 4.61
CA LEU A 228 -13.24 -13.99 4.99
C LEU A 228 -12.09 -14.92 5.41
N GLU A 229 -12.10 -15.38 6.67
CA GLU A 229 -11.08 -16.30 7.19
C GLU A 229 -11.02 -17.62 6.40
N GLU A 230 -12.16 -18.10 5.90
CA GLU A 230 -12.25 -19.31 5.08
C GLU A 230 -11.71 -19.14 3.64
N LYS A 231 -11.46 -17.90 3.21
CA LYS A 231 -11.03 -17.54 1.86
C LYS A 231 -9.83 -16.57 1.92
N PRO A 232 -8.69 -17.02 2.49
CA PRO A 232 -7.52 -16.16 2.64
C PRO A 232 -7.02 -15.68 1.27
N GLY A 233 -6.64 -14.40 1.19
CA GLY A 233 -6.21 -13.75 -0.04
C GLY A 233 -7.35 -13.20 -0.92
N SER A 234 -8.62 -13.42 -0.54
CA SER A 234 -9.77 -12.72 -1.13
C SER A 234 -10.15 -11.51 -0.29
N GLY A 235 -10.27 -10.35 -0.94
CA GLY A 235 -10.88 -9.15 -0.38
C GLY A 235 -12.24 -8.89 -1.00
N TYR A 236 -13.10 -8.16 -0.29
CA TYR A 236 -14.40 -7.75 -0.81
C TYR A 236 -14.61 -6.25 -0.65
N ALA A 237 -15.14 -5.61 -1.70
CA ALA A 237 -15.42 -4.19 -1.72
C ALA A 237 -16.88 -3.90 -2.11
N ILE A 238 -17.45 -2.89 -1.46
CA ILE A 238 -18.77 -2.34 -1.82
C ILE A 238 -18.58 -1.42 -3.04
N PRO A 239 -19.24 -1.67 -4.19
CA PRO A 239 -19.07 -0.80 -5.35
C PRO A 239 -19.61 0.60 -5.08
N LEU A 240 -18.80 1.63 -5.33
CA LEU A 240 -19.16 3.00 -4.96
C LEU A 240 -20.36 3.51 -5.79
N TYR A 241 -20.41 3.13 -7.08
CA TYR A 241 -21.50 3.50 -7.98
C TYR A 241 -22.89 3.02 -7.50
N SER A 242 -22.95 1.91 -6.74
CA SER A 242 -24.23 1.30 -6.34
C SER A 242 -24.86 1.98 -5.13
N VAL A 243 -24.07 2.75 -4.38
CA VAL A 243 -24.47 3.41 -3.13
C VAL A 243 -24.44 4.93 -3.20
N TRP A 244 -24.01 5.50 -4.33
CA TRP A 244 -23.76 6.92 -4.52
C TRP A 244 -24.96 7.83 -4.22
N ASP A 245 -26.17 7.42 -4.62
CA ASP A 245 -27.39 8.20 -4.38
C ASP A 245 -27.66 8.40 -2.88
N GLN A 246 -27.38 7.38 -2.06
CA GLN A 246 -27.52 7.47 -0.61
C GLN A 246 -26.43 8.35 0.01
N LEU A 247 -25.20 8.24 -0.47
CA LEU A 247 -24.08 9.07 0.01
C LEU A 247 -24.36 10.55 -0.26
N THR A 248 -24.82 10.88 -1.47
CA THR A 248 -25.16 12.26 -1.84
C THR A 248 -26.37 12.78 -1.04
N GLU A 249 -27.38 11.94 -0.76
CA GLU A 249 -28.49 12.33 0.12
C GLU A 249 -28.04 12.71 1.53
N TRP A 250 -27.09 11.96 2.11
CA TRP A 250 -26.51 12.27 3.42
C TRP A 250 -25.66 13.55 3.42
N VAL A 251 -24.88 13.79 2.37
CA VAL A 251 -24.12 15.04 2.22
C VAL A 251 -25.07 16.24 2.13
N GLU A 252 -26.17 16.13 1.39
CA GLU A 252 -27.16 17.21 1.25
C GLU A 252 -28.02 17.41 2.52
N ASN A 253 -28.25 16.34 3.29
CA ASN A 253 -29.10 16.32 4.47
C ASN A 253 -28.40 15.65 5.66
N PRO A 254 -27.30 16.25 6.16
CA PRO A 254 -26.48 15.60 7.17
C PRO A 254 -27.23 15.48 8.49
N ILE A 255 -26.92 14.41 9.23
CA ILE A 255 -27.25 14.33 10.66
C ILE A 255 -26.67 15.58 11.33
N PRO A 256 -27.48 16.37 12.06
CA PRO A 256 -26.98 17.56 12.73
C PRO A 256 -25.85 17.21 13.69
N ILE A 257 -24.71 17.86 13.52
CA ILE A 257 -23.59 17.76 14.45
C ILE A 257 -24.00 18.50 15.72
N GLU A 258 -24.22 17.78 16.82
CA GLU A 258 -24.45 18.41 18.12
C GLU A 258 -23.11 18.95 18.63
N GLU A 259 -22.99 20.28 18.78
CA GLU A 259 -21.85 20.95 19.44
C GLU A 259 -21.79 20.65 20.95
N GLU A 260 -21.98 19.41 21.38
CA GLU A 260 -21.52 19.04 22.73
C GLU A 260 -19.99 19.11 22.70
N GLU A 261 -19.37 19.68 23.75
CA GLU A 261 -17.93 19.58 23.98
C GLU A 261 -17.60 18.08 24.17
N ILE A 262 -17.43 17.35 23.06
CA ILE A 262 -16.65 16.12 23.08
C ILE A 262 -15.24 16.60 23.41
N VAL A 263 -14.91 16.55 24.70
CA VAL A 263 -13.56 16.81 25.19
C VAL A 263 -12.71 15.65 24.71
N LEU A 264 -12.19 15.76 23.49
CA LEU A 264 -11.16 14.87 23.00
C LEU A 264 -9.87 15.23 23.73
N GLN A 265 -9.28 14.24 24.40
CA GLN A 265 -7.91 14.39 24.88
C GLN A 265 -6.99 14.40 23.67
N ASP A 266 -6.27 15.51 23.49
CA ASP A 266 -5.02 15.58 22.75
C ASP A 266 -5.09 15.23 21.24
N VAL A 267 -6.12 15.69 20.51
CA VAL A 267 -6.03 15.77 19.03
C VAL A 267 -4.86 16.71 18.71
N LYS A 268 -3.85 16.19 18.01
CA LYS A 268 -2.67 16.97 17.70
C LYS A 268 -2.97 17.90 16.53
N ASP A 269 -2.92 19.20 16.77
CA ASP A 269 -2.81 20.20 15.70
C ASP A 269 -1.69 19.79 14.75
N ALA A 270 -1.84 20.06 13.45
CA ALA A 270 -0.79 19.89 12.46
C ALA A 270 0.56 20.44 13.00
N TYR A 271 1.56 19.57 13.09
CA TYR A 271 2.84 19.89 13.73
C TYR A 271 4.00 19.24 12.99
N PHE A 272 5.18 19.82 13.15
CA PHE A 272 6.43 19.24 12.66
C PHE A 272 6.99 18.23 13.67
N ALA A 273 7.38 17.05 13.18
CA ALA A 273 8.11 16.06 13.96
C ALA A 273 9.24 15.47 13.11
N ASP A 274 10.36 15.12 13.74
CA ASP A 274 11.54 14.60 13.03
C ASP A 274 11.20 13.35 12.21
N ASP A 275 10.51 12.38 12.81
CA ASP A 275 10.10 11.12 12.17
C ASP A 275 9.13 11.34 11.00
N LEU A 276 8.16 12.25 11.16
CA LEU A 276 7.19 12.58 10.10
C LEU A 276 7.86 13.30 8.92
N LEU A 277 8.80 14.20 9.19
CA LEU A 277 9.56 14.91 8.16
C LEU A 277 10.50 13.98 7.42
N GLU A 278 11.11 13.02 8.14
CA GLU A 278 11.94 11.99 7.54
C GLU A 278 11.15 11.12 6.56
N ASP A 279 10.00 10.60 7.00
CA ASP A 279 9.11 9.78 6.17
C ASP A 279 8.58 10.57 4.96
N PHE A 280 8.20 11.83 5.15
CA PHE A 280 7.70 12.70 4.09
C PHE A 280 8.74 12.97 2.99
N ILE A 281 9.97 13.33 3.35
CA ILE A 281 11.03 13.58 2.36
C ILE A 281 11.49 12.27 1.71
N ALA A 282 11.55 11.16 2.45
CA ALA A 282 11.85 9.85 1.87
C ALA A 282 10.80 9.47 0.81
N ALA A 283 9.51 9.63 1.11
CA ALA A 283 8.43 9.35 0.18
C ALA A 283 8.48 10.27 -1.05
N TYR A 284 8.84 11.55 -0.89
CA TYR A 284 9.10 12.45 -2.02
C TYR A 284 10.20 11.89 -2.96
N TYR A 285 11.34 11.45 -2.41
CA TYR A 285 12.43 10.87 -3.19
C TYR A 285 12.03 9.58 -3.89
N GLU A 286 11.26 8.71 -3.23
CA GLU A 286 10.76 7.46 -3.80
C GLU A 286 9.98 7.69 -5.11
N LEU A 287 9.42 8.88 -5.31
CA LEU A 287 8.68 9.22 -6.53
C LEU A 287 9.53 9.76 -7.68
N ILE A 288 10.76 10.23 -7.41
CA ILE A 288 11.62 10.85 -8.43
C ILE A 288 12.04 9.85 -9.53
N PRO A 289 12.48 8.61 -9.22
CA PRO A 289 12.84 7.62 -10.25
C PRO A 289 11.78 7.39 -11.31
N TYR A 290 10.50 7.50 -10.96
CA TYR A 290 9.40 7.34 -11.92
C TYR A 290 9.43 8.44 -12.99
N SER A 291 9.60 9.69 -12.56
CA SER A 291 9.72 10.84 -13.47
C SER A 291 11.03 10.86 -14.27
N LEU A 292 12.08 10.23 -13.75
CA LEU A 292 13.34 10.03 -14.48
C LEU A 292 13.22 8.97 -15.59
N ASN A 293 12.36 7.96 -15.38
CA ASN A 293 12.11 6.88 -16.33
C ASN A 293 11.01 7.22 -17.34
N ASP A 294 10.05 8.05 -16.95
CA ASP A 294 8.93 8.48 -17.79
C ASP A 294 8.65 9.98 -17.58
N ALA A 295 8.82 10.76 -18.63
CA ALA A 295 8.64 12.20 -18.61
C ALA A 295 7.17 12.65 -18.45
N GLU A 296 6.19 11.77 -18.68
CA GLU A 296 4.78 12.09 -18.43
C GLU A 296 4.40 11.91 -16.96
N SER A 297 5.18 11.14 -16.21
CA SER A 297 5.01 10.95 -14.77
C SER A 297 5.59 12.13 -13.99
N SER A 298 4.78 12.86 -13.23
CA SER A 298 5.22 14.02 -12.41
C SER A 298 4.68 13.98 -10.98
N TYR A 299 4.52 12.79 -10.42
CA TYR A 299 3.83 12.58 -9.15
C TYR A 299 4.58 13.11 -7.93
N TYR A 300 5.90 13.26 -8.00
CA TYR A 300 6.68 13.96 -6.96
C TYR A 300 6.17 15.40 -6.74
N LEU A 301 5.51 16.02 -7.73
CA LEU A 301 4.88 17.33 -7.59
C LEU A 301 3.72 17.34 -6.58
N SER A 302 3.15 16.19 -6.22
CA SER A 302 2.10 16.11 -5.18
C SER A 302 2.60 16.42 -3.76
N TYR A 303 3.92 16.37 -3.56
CA TYR A 303 4.60 16.73 -2.31
C TYR A 303 5.05 18.20 -2.30
N ILE A 304 4.82 18.93 -3.39
CA ILE A 304 5.34 20.29 -3.57
C ILE A 304 4.19 21.28 -3.50
N LEU A 305 4.38 22.35 -2.72
CA LEU A 305 3.39 23.39 -2.55
C LEU A 305 3.07 24.02 -3.93
N PRO A 306 1.81 23.97 -4.40
CA PRO A 306 1.46 24.47 -5.72
C PRO A 306 1.79 25.95 -5.90
N GLY A 307 2.54 26.26 -6.97
CA GLY A 307 2.93 27.63 -7.31
C GLY A 307 4.15 28.17 -6.55
N SER A 308 4.82 27.35 -5.74
CA SER A 308 6.08 27.67 -5.08
C SER A 308 7.29 27.61 -6.03
N GLU A 309 8.45 28.11 -5.58
CA GLU A 309 9.71 28.02 -6.33
C GLU A 309 10.21 26.57 -6.43
N ALA A 310 9.88 25.72 -5.44
CA ALA A 310 10.23 24.30 -5.42
C ALA A 310 9.77 23.52 -6.67
N VAL A 311 8.67 23.92 -7.31
CA VAL A 311 8.19 23.26 -8.54
C VAL A 311 9.26 23.32 -9.64
N GLY A 312 9.91 24.47 -9.81
CA GLY A 312 10.95 24.65 -10.82
C GLY A 312 12.20 23.84 -10.51
N GLU A 313 12.67 23.91 -9.27
CA GLU A 313 13.89 23.22 -8.80
C GLU A 313 13.76 21.69 -8.86
N ALA A 314 12.58 21.15 -8.52
CA ALA A 314 12.32 19.72 -8.63
C ALA A 314 12.23 19.26 -10.09
N THR A 315 11.64 20.08 -10.95
CA THR A 315 11.58 19.81 -12.40
C THR A 315 12.98 19.81 -13.00
N GLU A 316 13.83 20.78 -12.64
CA GLU A 316 15.21 20.87 -13.14
C GLU A 316 16.06 19.67 -12.72
N LEU A 317 15.91 19.18 -11.48
CA LEU A 317 16.56 17.95 -11.01
C LEU A 317 16.19 16.74 -11.90
N VAL A 318 14.90 16.57 -12.18
CA VAL A 318 14.42 15.48 -13.05
C VAL A 318 14.98 15.63 -14.46
N GLU A 319 14.94 16.82 -15.03
CA GLU A 319 15.49 17.09 -16.37
C GLU A 319 17.01 16.86 -16.45
N GLU A 320 17.77 17.17 -15.38
CA GLU A 320 19.22 16.96 -15.34
C GLU A 320 19.59 15.48 -15.33
N TYR A 321 18.86 14.68 -14.55
CA TYR A 321 19.20 13.27 -14.32
C TYR A 321 18.58 12.35 -15.37
N ALA A 322 17.48 12.78 -16.00
CA ALA A 322 16.88 12.09 -17.14
C ALA A 322 17.89 12.03 -18.29
N SER A 323 18.13 10.82 -18.80
CA SER A 323 19.03 10.59 -19.92
C SER A 323 18.51 9.44 -20.77
N GLU A 324 18.58 9.61 -22.10
CA GLU A 324 18.29 8.51 -23.04
C GLU A 324 19.18 7.30 -22.69
N GLY A 325 18.53 6.15 -22.46
CA GLY A 325 19.18 4.87 -22.18
C GLY A 325 19.47 4.60 -20.70
N ARG A 326 19.08 5.45 -19.75
CA ARG A 326 19.15 5.13 -18.31
C ARG A 326 17.78 4.68 -17.80
N ILE A 327 17.78 3.61 -17.01
CA ILE A 327 16.61 3.14 -16.28
C ILE A 327 16.96 3.14 -14.80
N TYR A 328 16.32 4.02 -14.05
CA TYR A 328 16.47 4.14 -12.60
C TYR A 328 15.72 3.02 -11.90
N ASP A 329 16.45 2.22 -11.12
CA ASP A 329 15.95 1.02 -10.44
C ASP A 329 15.48 1.33 -9.02
N THR A 330 16.29 2.06 -8.26
CA THR A 330 16.04 2.36 -6.86
C THR A 330 16.58 3.73 -6.49
N VAL A 331 16.01 4.29 -5.43
CA VAL A 331 16.54 5.44 -4.72
C VAL A 331 16.69 5.08 -3.24
N GLU A 332 17.82 5.46 -2.66
CA GLU A 332 18.08 5.30 -1.23
C GLU A 332 18.27 6.69 -0.62
N PRO A 333 17.19 7.33 -0.13
CA PRO A 333 17.29 8.60 0.58
C PRO A 333 17.84 8.39 2.00
N ALA A 334 18.61 9.36 2.47
CA ALA A 334 19.17 9.44 3.81
C ALA A 334 19.01 10.87 4.32
N ILE A 335 18.17 11.04 5.33
CA ILE A 335 17.98 12.34 5.99
C ILE A 335 19.17 12.59 6.91
N THR A 336 19.85 13.71 6.71
CA THR A 336 21.10 14.05 7.41
C THR A 336 20.89 15.05 8.52
N ALA A 337 19.90 15.95 8.38
CA ALA A 337 19.51 16.88 9.42
C ALA A 337 18.04 17.31 9.29
N VAL A 338 17.43 17.61 10.44
CA VAL A 338 16.11 18.24 10.54
C VAL A 338 16.22 19.43 11.49
N GLU A 339 15.76 20.60 11.05
CA GLU A 339 15.62 21.81 11.86
C GLU A 339 14.19 22.34 11.81
N ILE A 340 13.45 22.16 12.90
CA ILE A 340 12.06 22.63 13.04
C ILE A 340 12.05 24.08 13.53
N ASN A 341 11.40 24.95 12.75
CA ASN A 341 11.12 26.34 13.06
C ASN A 341 9.66 26.53 13.50
N GLU A 342 9.24 27.79 13.73
CA GLU A 342 7.89 28.09 14.22
C GLU A 342 6.78 27.68 13.22
N ASN A 343 6.98 27.94 11.92
CA ASN A 343 5.97 27.71 10.87
C ASN A 343 6.50 26.87 9.69
N SER A 344 7.71 26.34 9.78
CA SER A 344 8.33 25.52 8.73
C SER A 344 9.36 24.58 9.34
N ALA A 345 9.81 23.60 8.58
CA ALA A 345 10.97 22.79 8.89
C ALA A 345 11.96 22.81 7.73
N THR A 346 13.24 22.74 8.05
CA THR A 346 14.31 22.53 7.07
C THR A 346 14.80 21.10 7.21
N VAL A 347 14.79 20.35 6.11
CA VAL A 347 15.26 18.96 6.05
C VAL A 347 16.43 18.90 5.07
N GLU A 348 17.58 18.45 5.54
CA GLU A 348 18.74 18.14 4.69
C GLU A 348 18.71 16.65 4.38
N ALA A 349 18.87 16.30 3.10
CA ALA A 349 18.82 14.92 2.65
C ALA A 349 19.82 14.65 1.54
N GLU A 350 20.41 13.46 1.59
CA GLU A 350 21.20 12.88 0.50
C GLU A 350 20.39 11.74 -0.12
N ALA A 351 20.45 11.56 -1.44
CA ALA A 351 19.82 10.43 -2.11
C ALA A 351 20.77 9.76 -3.09
N GLN A 352 20.82 8.43 -3.05
CA GLN A 352 21.55 7.63 -4.03
C GLN A 352 20.58 7.00 -5.03
N PHE A 353 20.63 7.48 -6.25
CA PHE A 353 19.87 6.96 -7.37
C PHE A 353 20.69 5.89 -8.09
N THR A 354 20.21 4.64 -8.07
CA THR A 354 20.82 3.55 -8.83
C THR A 354 20.06 3.37 -10.14
N TYR A 355 20.80 3.31 -11.24
CA TYR A 355 20.26 3.06 -12.56
C TYR A 355 21.10 2.03 -13.30
N HIS A 356 20.53 1.41 -14.32
CA HIS A 356 21.27 0.64 -15.30
C HIS A 356 21.13 1.24 -16.70
N GLU A 357 22.18 1.09 -17.50
CA GLU A 357 22.15 1.46 -18.91
C GLU A 357 21.38 0.40 -19.71
N GLU A 358 20.31 0.79 -20.41
CA GLU A 358 19.38 -0.09 -21.13
C GLU A 358 20.11 -1.04 -22.10
N VAL A 359 21.17 -0.55 -22.76
CA VAL A 359 21.90 -1.32 -23.78
C VAL A 359 22.95 -2.25 -23.18
N SER A 360 23.70 -1.82 -22.17
CA SER A 360 24.81 -2.61 -21.60
C SER A 360 24.40 -3.43 -20.38
N GLY A 361 23.30 -3.05 -19.71
CA GLY A 361 22.89 -3.56 -18.40
C GLY A 361 23.85 -3.20 -17.27
N GLU A 362 24.80 -2.28 -17.50
CA GLU A 362 25.75 -1.86 -16.47
C GLU A 362 25.07 -0.91 -15.48
N SER A 363 25.11 -1.27 -14.20
CA SER A 363 24.57 -0.44 -13.13
C SER A 363 25.55 0.65 -12.71
N SER A 364 25.03 1.82 -12.40
CA SER A 364 25.75 2.98 -11.88
C SER A 364 24.89 3.71 -10.86
N THR A 365 25.52 4.59 -10.08
CA THR A 365 24.85 5.36 -9.03
C THR A 365 25.16 6.85 -9.20
N ILE A 366 24.14 7.69 -9.00
CA ILE A 366 24.23 9.14 -8.92
C ILE A 366 23.84 9.54 -7.50
N SER A 367 24.58 10.48 -6.93
CA SER A 367 24.29 11.06 -5.62
C SER A 367 23.72 12.46 -5.81
N HIS A 368 22.67 12.76 -5.05
CA HIS A 368 22.04 14.08 -4.96
C HIS A 368 22.07 14.53 -3.50
N GLU A 369 22.32 15.81 -3.28
CA GLU A 369 22.21 16.46 -1.97
C GLU A 369 21.25 17.63 -2.10
N GLY A 370 20.32 17.77 -1.15
CA GLY A 370 19.31 18.81 -1.21
C GLY A 370 18.87 19.29 0.17
N VAL A 371 18.49 20.56 0.24
CA VAL A 371 17.90 21.20 1.40
C VAL A 371 16.46 21.59 1.10
N TYR A 372 15.52 21.06 1.88
CA TYR A 372 14.08 21.17 1.66
C TYR A 372 13.46 22.04 2.75
N THR A 373 12.70 23.07 2.35
CA THR A 373 11.84 23.81 3.28
C THR A 373 10.44 23.23 3.20
N VAL A 374 10.02 22.57 4.28
CA VAL A 374 8.69 21.96 4.41
C VAL A 374 7.79 22.90 5.20
N VAL A 375 6.58 23.11 4.71
CA VAL A 375 5.51 23.85 5.38
C VAL A 375 4.32 22.92 5.59
N ILE A 376 3.43 23.32 6.48
CA ILE A 376 2.11 22.70 6.68
C ILE A 376 1.11 23.56 5.92
N ASP A 377 0.34 22.95 5.02
CA ASP A 377 -0.69 23.66 4.27
C ASP A 377 -1.97 23.93 5.11
N GLU A 378 -3.00 24.50 4.48
CA GLU A 378 -4.25 24.82 5.18
C GLU A 378 -5.07 23.60 5.60
N TYR A 379 -4.81 22.44 4.99
CA TYR A 379 -5.44 21.15 5.30
C TYR A 379 -4.61 20.33 6.30
N GLY A 380 -3.43 20.84 6.64
CA GLY A 380 -2.47 20.20 7.51
C GLY A 380 -1.35 19.46 6.77
N ASP A 381 -1.49 19.13 5.49
CA ASP A 381 -0.52 18.27 4.83
C ASP A 381 0.87 18.95 4.71
N TYR A 382 1.94 18.15 4.80
CA TYR A 382 3.29 18.62 4.53
C TYR A 382 3.45 18.93 3.05
N GLN A 383 4.07 20.06 2.76
CA GLN A 383 4.35 20.52 1.40
C GLN A 383 5.75 21.11 1.33
N ILE A 384 6.51 20.78 0.29
CA ILE A 384 7.81 21.38 0.02
C ILE A 384 7.57 22.75 -0.62
N GLU A 385 7.92 23.82 0.10
CA GLU A 385 7.82 25.21 -0.37
C GLU A 385 9.08 25.64 -1.14
N ASN A 386 10.25 25.15 -0.74
CA ASN A 386 11.52 25.52 -1.36
C ASN A 386 12.50 24.33 -1.40
N ILE A 387 13.31 24.25 -2.46
CA ILE A 387 14.36 23.25 -2.66
C ILE A 387 15.65 23.99 -2.99
N VAL A 388 16.75 23.59 -2.35
CA VAL A 388 18.11 24.02 -2.74
C VAL A 388 18.90 22.76 -3.06
N ASN A 389 19.17 22.54 -4.34
CA ASN A 389 20.00 21.45 -4.84
C ASN A 389 21.49 21.84 -4.69
N GLU A 390 22.34 20.96 -4.14
CA GLU A 390 23.76 21.25 -3.84
C GLU A 390 24.80 20.60 -4.77
#